data_AF-A0A8C4DJ29-F1
#
_entry.id   AF-A0A8C4DJ29-F1
#
_cell.length_a   1.000
_cell.length_b   1.000
_cell.length_c   1.000
_cell.angle_alpha   90.00
_cell.angle_beta   90.00
_cell.angle_gamma   90.00
#
_symmetry.space_group_name_H-M   'P 1'
#
loop_
_entity.id
_entity.type
_entity.pdbx_description
1 polymer ?
#
loop_
_entity_poly.entity_id
_entity_poly.type
_entity_poly.pdbx_seq_one_letter_code
_entity_poly.pdbx_strand_id
1 'polypeptide(L)'
;MSPQKDVKFPPLTPSQKQRLTYDRSVQNDTIQTSEEGQEGEVAVSIQPGARKLCWKGSSYIYAGPGRKPQLLMHLESYVNKELHNISSDEPNIQELKLQVYRDVFGCFIKEFKTYKPLLSAIKTEYEVTLAHQQDRIRELKQLRSNLRLVTEECDRKIQARWAEEQAEIGALKTEKQQLQMDIEAMREREKAMQAVVDRLQSELSDQYLQYREERDARKLLIWQLNDLTSGSAKEEHPEDENTEEAKDPVELQLALKVCREDLTKAQEELNRMKAEYWDVVPRRNWDTLEQTHKQTLLQLKTLRGDFDQLKSEYDTLLDLHKRGSMQSEAHDPINVQMDESVAQGQSQVQSSQSKEPIDSDPPESSTLTVQEFRAALRTAFPLKSDQEIDELVASAQSEPDRSDDAISSQRLHSLLAESGVAASPPAPDQSEDNAASNPFPAND
;
A
#
# COMPACT_ATOMS: atom_id res chain seq x y z
N MET A 1 34.15 -23.07 11.64
CA MET A 1 33.50 -23.70 10.47
C MET A 1 32.42 -22.75 9.98
N SER A 2 32.74 -21.91 8.98
CA SER A 2 31.82 -20.90 8.45
C SER A 2 31.01 -21.50 7.30
N PRO A 3 29.67 -21.40 7.28
CA PRO A 3 28.91 -21.73 6.08
C PRO A 3 28.80 -20.48 5.21
N GLN A 4 29.57 -20.42 4.13
CA GLN A 4 29.25 -19.56 2.99
C GLN A 4 27.93 -20.06 2.40
N LYS A 5 26.88 -19.25 2.49
CA LYS A 5 25.64 -19.46 1.74
C LYS A 5 25.71 -18.56 0.51
N ASP A 6 25.85 -19.17 -0.65
CA ASP A 6 25.72 -18.51 -1.95
C ASP A 6 24.30 -17.96 -2.10
N VAL A 7 24.16 -16.63 -2.00
CA VAL A 7 22.91 -15.94 -2.31
C VAL A 7 22.81 -15.83 -3.83
N LYS A 8 21.98 -16.68 -4.42
CA LYS A 8 21.66 -16.65 -5.85
C LYS A 8 20.59 -15.56 -6.08
N PHE A 9 21.00 -14.43 -6.65
CA PHE A 9 20.06 -13.38 -7.04
C PHE A 9 19.24 -13.79 -8.29
N PRO A 10 17.98 -13.34 -8.40
CA PRO A 10 17.15 -13.59 -9.58
C PRO A 10 17.77 -12.96 -10.85
N PRO A 11 17.53 -13.53 -12.04
CA PRO A 11 18.09 -13.01 -13.28
C PRO A 11 17.52 -11.63 -13.61
N LEU A 12 18.42 -10.67 -13.87
CA LEU A 12 18.06 -9.30 -14.25
C LEU A 12 17.24 -9.26 -15.54
N THR A 13 16.21 -8.43 -15.55
CA THR A 13 15.37 -8.19 -16.73
C THR A 13 16.17 -7.49 -17.84
N PRO A 14 15.80 -7.64 -19.13
CA PRO A 14 16.52 -7.01 -20.24
C PRO A 14 16.70 -5.49 -20.08
N SER A 15 15.73 -4.82 -19.46
CA SER A 15 15.76 -3.38 -19.17
C SER A 15 16.85 -2.98 -18.15
N GLN A 16 17.16 -3.85 -17.19
CA GLN A 16 18.21 -3.60 -16.19
C GLN A 16 19.63 -3.79 -16.75
N LYS A 17 19.81 -4.69 -17.73
CA LYS A 17 21.10 -4.88 -18.43
C LYS A 17 21.47 -3.68 -19.30
N GLN A 18 20.48 -3.02 -19.88
CA GLN A 18 20.69 -1.87 -20.77
C GLN A 18 21.12 -0.60 -20.01
N ARG A 19 20.75 -0.50 -18.71
CA ARG A 19 21.12 0.63 -17.85
C ARG A 19 22.57 0.56 -17.36
N LEU A 20 23.11 -0.65 -17.14
CA LEU A 20 24.53 -0.86 -16.77
C LEU A 20 25.52 -0.60 -17.91
N THR A 21 25.10 -0.76 -19.16
CA THR A 21 25.94 -0.43 -20.33
C THR A 21 26.02 1.07 -20.57
N TYR A 22 25.00 1.84 -20.14
CA TYR A 22 24.97 3.29 -20.31
C TYR A 22 25.86 3.99 -19.26
N ASP A 23 25.85 3.54 -18.00
CA ASP A 23 26.71 4.13 -16.95
C ASP A 23 28.21 3.90 -17.20
N ARG A 24 28.58 2.81 -17.89
CA ARG A 24 29.99 2.52 -18.20
C ARG A 24 30.55 3.33 -19.38
N SER A 25 29.70 3.81 -20.30
CA SER A 25 30.19 4.68 -21.39
C SER A 25 30.35 6.13 -20.95
N VAL A 26 29.55 6.59 -19.99
CA VAL A 26 29.58 7.98 -19.50
C VAL A 26 30.85 8.30 -18.69
N GLN A 27 31.52 7.28 -18.12
CA GLN A 27 32.78 7.49 -17.38
C GLN A 27 34.04 7.56 -18.25
N ASN A 28 33.99 7.20 -19.54
CA ASN A 28 35.18 7.17 -20.39
C ASN A 28 35.36 8.41 -21.29
N ASP A 29 34.36 9.30 -21.37
CA ASP A 29 34.36 10.41 -22.34
C ASP A 29 34.52 11.81 -21.70
N THR A 30 35.10 11.88 -20.49
CA THR A 30 35.53 13.17 -19.93
C THR A 30 37.04 13.30 -20.09
N ILE A 31 37.49 13.80 -21.25
CA ILE A 31 38.69 14.63 -21.51
C ILE A 31 38.97 14.57 -23.03
N GLN A 32 38.51 15.58 -23.78
CA GLN A 32 39.32 16.37 -24.72
C GLN A 32 38.44 17.40 -25.45
N THR A 33 38.69 18.66 -25.10
CA THR A 33 38.32 19.87 -25.84
C THR A 33 39.24 20.06 -27.04
N SER A 34 38.68 20.24 -28.24
CA SER A 34 38.97 21.34 -29.18
C SER A 34 38.48 21.01 -30.59
N GLU A 35 37.74 21.98 -31.15
CA GLU A 35 37.78 22.48 -32.52
C GLU A 35 37.98 21.48 -33.68
N GLU A 36 36.94 21.28 -34.49
CA GLU A 36 36.90 21.74 -35.88
C GLU A 36 35.55 21.35 -36.51
N GLY A 37 34.96 22.29 -37.24
CA GLY A 37 33.70 22.08 -37.94
C GLY A 37 33.88 21.22 -39.18
N GLN A 38 32.91 20.35 -39.44
CA GLN A 38 32.56 19.90 -40.80
C GLN A 38 31.18 19.25 -40.75
N GLU A 39 30.19 19.97 -41.27
CA GLU A 39 28.87 19.46 -41.58
C GLU A 39 28.99 18.39 -42.66
N GLY A 40 28.76 17.12 -42.27
CA GLY A 40 28.60 16.00 -43.18
C GLY A 40 27.11 15.82 -43.51
N GLU A 41 26.69 16.37 -44.63
CA GLU A 41 25.43 16.03 -45.30
C GLU A 41 25.37 14.52 -45.59
N VAL A 42 24.38 13.82 -45.03
CA VAL A 42 24.02 12.47 -45.51
C VAL A 42 23.04 12.64 -46.67
N ALA A 43 23.59 12.44 -47.86
CA ALA A 43 22.90 12.45 -49.14
C ALA A 43 21.79 11.40 -49.22
N VAL A 44 20.54 11.84 -49.26
CA VAL A 44 19.45 11.06 -49.84
C VAL A 44 19.48 11.27 -51.35
N SER A 45 20.02 10.27 -52.05
CA SER A 45 20.06 10.17 -53.51
C SER A 45 18.65 10.05 -54.08
N ILE A 46 18.03 11.19 -54.41
CA ILE A 46 16.99 11.25 -55.44
C ILE A 46 17.68 11.71 -56.71
N GLN A 47 17.84 10.81 -57.68
CA GLN A 47 18.27 11.16 -59.03
C GLN A 47 17.31 12.21 -59.62
N PRO A 48 17.78 13.41 -60.01
CA PRO A 48 17.12 14.17 -61.04
C PRO A 48 17.77 13.75 -62.36
N GLY A 49 17.03 13.03 -63.19
CA GLY A 49 17.40 12.84 -64.59
C GLY A 49 17.56 14.20 -65.26
N ALA A 50 18.79 14.72 -65.29
CA ALA A 50 19.14 15.97 -65.92
C ALA A 50 19.03 15.81 -67.43
N ARG A 51 17.82 15.95 -67.96
CA ARG A 51 17.68 16.52 -69.31
C ARG A 51 18.14 17.97 -69.19
N LYS A 52 19.37 18.24 -69.62
CA LYS A 52 19.80 19.58 -70.04
C LYS A 52 18.88 20.02 -71.18
N LEU A 53 17.70 20.51 -70.84
CA LEU A 53 17.01 21.47 -71.67
C LEU A 53 17.78 22.76 -71.44
N CYS A 54 18.69 23.05 -72.37
CA CYS A 54 19.24 24.38 -72.53
C CYS A 54 18.05 25.27 -72.90
N TRP A 55 17.47 25.99 -71.93
CA TRP A 55 16.47 27.01 -72.20
C TRP A 55 17.18 28.24 -72.79
N LYS A 56 17.78 28.07 -73.97
CA LYS A 56 18.15 29.16 -74.87
C LYS A 56 16.96 29.35 -75.80
N GLY A 57 15.89 29.93 -75.26
CA GLY A 57 14.59 30.01 -75.93
C GLY A 57 13.76 31.15 -75.40
N SER A 58 14.32 32.36 -75.38
CA SER A 58 13.51 33.57 -75.19
C SER A 58 12.85 33.91 -76.53
N SER A 59 11.74 33.24 -76.84
CA SER A 59 10.80 33.73 -77.85
C SER A 59 9.46 33.96 -77.17
N TYR A 60 9.16 35.22 -76.89
CA TYR A 60 7.81 35.63 -76.52
C TYR A 60 6.93 35.43 -77.76
N ILE A 61 6.20 34.32 -77.83
CA ILE A 61 5.48 33.92 -79.06
C ILE A 61 4.38 34.93 -79.47
N TYR A 62 4.03 35.90 -78.61
CA TYR A 62 3.06 36.96 -78.87
C TYR A 62 3.61 38.41 -78.76
N ALA A 63 4.90 38.59 -78.49
CA ALA A 63 5.54 39.91 -78.49
C ALA A 63 6.79 39.83 -79.37
N GLY A 64 6.92 40.73 -80.36
CA GLY A 64 7.94 40.66 -81.41
C GLY A 64 9.37 40.33 -80.93
N PRO A 65 10.20 39.75 -81.81
CA PRO A 65 11.48 39.15 -81.45
C PRO A 65 12.36 40.13 -80.66
N GLY A 66 12.62 39.81 -79.39
CA GLY A 66 13.60 40.50 -78.55
C GLY A 66 13.06 41.48 -77.50
N ARG A 67 11.74 41.68 -77.34
CA ARG A 67 11.21 42.58 -76.30
C ARG A 67 10.50 41.83 -75.17
N LYS A 68 11.12 41.84 -73.99
CA LYS A 68 10.52 41.36 -72.74
C LYS A 68 9.29 42.22 -72.38
N PRO A 69 8.17 41.61 -71.94
CA PRO A 69 7.02 42.36 -71.45
C PRO A 69 7.42 43.33 -70.34
N GLN A 70 6.96 44.58 -70.42
CA GLN A 70 7.33 45.64 -69.46
C GLN A 70 6.97 45.24 -68.02
N LEU A 71 5.79 44.63 -67.82
CA LEU A 71 5.37 44.12 -66.52
C LEU A 71 6.36 43.11 -65.93
N LEU A 72 6.86 42.18 -66.75
CA LEU A 72 7.81 41.15 -66.30
C LEU A 72 9.16 41.77 -65.91
N MET A 73 9.64 42.77 -66.65
CA MET A 73 10.85 43.52 -66.28
C MET A 73 10.70 44.25 -64.94
N HIS A 74 9.56 44.89 -64.71
CA HIS A 74 9.30 45.60 -63.47
C HIS A 74 9.24 44.65 -62.27
N LEU A 75 8.51 43.54 -62.38
CA LEU A 75 8.39 42.54 -61.31
C LEU A 75 9.75 41.90 -60.98
N GLU A 76 10.55 41.52 -61.97
CA GLU A 76 11.89 40.95 -61.71
C GLU A 76 12.86 41.97 -61.10
N SER A 77 12.81 43.22 -61.54
CA SER A 77 13.63 44.28 -60.93
C SER A 77 13.24 44.54 -59.48
N TYR A 78 11.96 44.40 -59.12
CA TYR A 78 11.47 44.52 -57.76
C TYR A 78 11.91 43.33 -56.91
N VAL A 79 11.69 42.09 -57.38
CA VAL A 79 12.15 40.84 -56.73
C VAL A 79 13.64 40.93 -56.42
N ASN A 80 14.48 41.26 -57.42
CA ASN A 80 15.93 41.29 -57.23
C ASN A 80 16.39 42.37 -56.25
N LYS A 81 15.70 43.51 -56.17
CA LYS A 81 16.02 44.57 -55.19
C LYS A 81 15.62 44.15 -53.79
N GLU A 82 14.39 43.67 -53.61
CA GLU A 82 13.88 43.27 -52.30
C GLU A 82 14.62 42.03 -51.75
N LEU A 83 14.96 41.04 -52.59
CA LEU A 83 15.78 39.90 -52.18
C LEU A 83 17.22 40.28 -51.83
N HIS A 84 17.78 41.32 -52.46
CA HIS A 84 19.12 41.82 -52.12
C HIS A 84 19.13 42.59 -50.80
N ASN A 85 17.98 43.14 -50.39
CA ASN A 85 17.81 43.82 -49.11
C ASN A 85 17.64 42.86 -47.93
N ILE A 86 17.25 41.59 -48.17
CA ILE A 86 17.12 40.57 -47.11
C ILE A 86 18.52 40.03 -46.76
N SER A 87 19.00 40.32 -45.56
CA SER A 87 20.30 39.83 -45.06
C SER A 87 20.27 38.33 -44.77
N SER A 88 21.37 37.63 -45.06
CA SER A 88 21.47 36.17 -44.93
C SER A 88 21.61 35.64 -43.49
N ASP A 89 21.62 36.50 -42.47
CA ASP A 89 21.78 36.13 -41.05
C ASP A 89 20.46 36.14 -40.24
N GLU A 90 19.32 36.46 -40.85
CA GLU A 90 18.04 36.50 -40.14
C GLU A 90 17.40 35.10 -39.97
N PRO A 91 16.87 34.74 -38.80
CA PRO A 91 16.27 33.42 -38.56
C PRO A 91 15.04 33.13 -39.44
N ASN A 92 14.40 34.17 -39.99
CA ASN A 92 13.18 34.07 -40.80
C ASN A 92 13.41 34.39 -42.30
N ILE A 93 14.63 34.24 -42.82
CA ILE A 93 14.95 34.53 -44.23
C ILE A 93 13.98 33.86 -45.20
N GLN A 94 13.57 32.62 -44.94
CA GLN A 94 12.65 31.92 -45.83
C GLN A 94 11.24 32.52 -45.83
N GLU A 95 10.73 32.99 -44.68
CA GLU A 95 9.44 33.68 -44.59
C GLU A 95 9.51 35.07 -45.23
N LEU A 96 10.61 35.80 -45.04
CA LEU A 96 10.86 37.10 -45.68
C LEU A 96 10.94 36.97 -47.20
N LYS A 97 11.65 35.94 -47.71
CA LYS A 97 11.69 35.62 -49.15
C LYS A 97 10.30 35.29 -49.68
N LEU A 98 9.55 34.47 -48.95
CA LEU A 98 8.18 34.10 -49.33
C LEU A 98 7.26 35.33 -49.39
N GLN A 99 7.44 36.31 -48.50
CA GLN A 99 6.68 37.55 -48.49
C GLN A 99 6.91 38.38 -49.75
N VAL A 100 8.16 38.55 -50.18
CA VAL A 100 8.51 39.25 -51.43
C VAL A 100 7.85 38.58 -52.64
N TYR A 101 7.85 37.25 -52.70
CA TYR A 101 7.18 36.51 -53.76
C TYR A 101 5.64 36.60 -53.68
N ARG A 102 5.04 36.63 -52.48
CA ARG A 102 3.58 36.83 -52.29
C ARG A 102 3.11 38.20 -52.78
N ASP A 103 3.92 39.22 -52.56
CA ASP A 103 3.64 40.60 -52.98
C ASP A 103 3.74 40.73 -54.51
N VAL A 104 4.79 40.16 -55.10
CA VAL A 104 4.99 40.12 -56.55
C VAL A 104 3.91 39.30 -57.25
N PHE A 105 3.53 38.15 -56.71
CA PHE A 105 2.44 37.35 -57.24
C PHE A 105 1.10 38.08 -57.10
N GLY A 106 0.91 38.86 -56.03
CA GLY A 106 -0.24 39.76 -55.88
C GLY A 106 -0.30 40.83 -56.96
N CYS A 107 0.82 41.50 -57.26
CA CYS A 107 0.91 42.45 -58.37
C CYS A 107 0.67 41.78 -59.73
N PHE A 108 1.23 40.59 -59.95
CA PHE A 108 0.99 39.79 -61.16
C PHE A 108 -0.50 39.50 -61.36
N ILE A 109 -1.20 39.00 -60.35
CA ILE A 109 -2.63 38.68 -60.42
C ILE A 109 -3.50 39.91 -60.74
N LYS A 110 -3.14 41.10 -60.24
CA LYS A 110 -3.89 42.34 -60.48
C LYS A 110 -3.94 42.72 -61.96
N GLU A 111 -2.88 42.43 -62.71
CA GLU A 111 -2.74 42.80 -64.13
C GLU A 111 -3.48 41.85 -65.09
N PHE A 112 -3.75 40.59 -64.70
CA PHE A 112 -4.48 39.63 -65.52
C PHE A 112 -5.97 39.64 -65.22
N LYS A 113 -6.80 40.24 -66.08
CA LYS A 113 -8.26 40.37 -65.83
C LYS A 113 -9.04 39.06 -66.00
N THR A 114 -8.73 38.24 -67.00
CA THR A 114 -9.50 37.02 -67.34
C THR A 114 -9.24 35.86 -66.38
N TYR A 115 -7.98 35.67 -65.98
CA TYR A 115 -7.55 34.56 -65.11
C TYR A 115 -7.47 34.95 -63.62
N LYS A 116 -7.79 36.21 -63.28
CA LYS A 116 -7.76 36.74 -61.92
C LYS A 116 -8.43 35.85 -60.87
N PRO A 117 -9.70 35.40 -61.04
CA PRO A 117 -10.39 34.65 -60.00
C PRO A 117 -9.71 33.31 -59.72
N LEU A 118 -9.25 32.61 -60.77
CA LEU A 118 -8.55 31.33 -60.63
C LEU A 118 -7.20 31.50 -59.92
N LEU A 119 -6.37 32.47 -60.35
CA LEU A 119 -5.06 32.69 -59.72
C LEU A 119 -5.19 33.21 -58.29
N SER A 120 -6.22 34.00 -58.00
CA SER A 120 -6.53 34.45 -56.63
C SER A 120 -6.96 33.28 -55.75
N ALA A 121 -7.84 32.40 -56.25
CA ALA A 121 -8.26 31.20 -55.53
C ALA A 121 -7.08 30.27 -55.24
N ILE A 122 -6.19 30.04 -56.23
CA ILE A 122 -4.97 29.26 -56.04
C ILE A 122 -4.08 29.93 -54.97
N LYS A 123 -3.88 31.25 -55.03
CA LYS A 123 -3.13 31.99 -54.01
C LYS A 123 -3.74 31.75 -52.62
N THR A 124 -5.04 31.98 -52.45
CA THR A 124 -5.71 31.85 -51.15
C THR A 124 -5.61 30.44 -50.58
N GLU A 125 -5.74 29.39 -51.40
CA GLU A 125 -5.60 28.00 -50.94
C GLU A 125 -4.20 27.72 -50.36
N TYR A 126 -3.15 28.18 -51.04
CA TYR A 126 -1.79 28.06 -50.51
C TYR A 126 -1.58 28.90 -49.24
N GLU A 127 -2.15 30.11 -49.18
CA GLU A 127 -2.04 30.98 -48.01
C GLU A 127 -2.73 30.38 -46.78
N VAL A 128 -3.92 29.81 -46.96
CA VAL A 128 -4.65 29.07 -45.92
C VAL A 128 -3.87 27.84 -45.48
N THR A 129 -3.33 27.07 -46.42
CA THR A 129 -2.53 25.87 -46.11
C THR A 129 -1.26 26.24 -45.33
N LEU A 130 -0.56 27.30 -45.71
CA LEU A 130 0.64 27.78 -45.01
C LEU A 130 0.32 28.23 -43.58
N ALA A 131 -0.78 28.98 -43.39
CA ALA A 131 -1.23 29.40 -42.06
C ALA A 131 -1.54 28.17 -41.18
N HIS A 132 -2.25 27.17 -41.72
CA HIS A 132 -2.52 25.92 -41.01
C HIS A 132 -1.23 25.19 -40.61
N GLN A 133 -0.21 25.14 -41.47
CA GLN A 133 1.07 24.53 -41.12
C GLN A 133 1.82 25.32 -40.04
N GLN A 134 1.79 26.66 -40.08
CA GLN A 134 2.37 27.50 -39.03
C GLN A 134 1.67 27.27 -37.68
N ASP A 135 0.34 27.16 -37.67
CA ASP A 135 -0.44 26.81 -36.48
C ASP A 135 -0.03 25.45 -35.92
N ARG A 136 0.07 24.45 -36.80
CA ARG A 136 0.51 23.10 -36.42
C ARG A 136 1.92 23.09 -35.83
N ILE A 137 2.84 23.88 -36.37
CA ILE A 137 4.20 24.03 -35.82
C ILE A 137 4.15 24.67 -34.42
N ARG A 138 3.29 25.68 -34.20
CA ARG A 138 3.12 26.30 -32.88
C ARG A 138 2.57 25.31 -31.85
N GLU A 139 1.55 24.55 -32.20
CA GLU A 139 0.99 23.48 -31.36
C GLU A 139 2.04 22.44 -31.00
N LEU A 140 2.81 21.95 -31.97
CA LEU A 140 3.86 20.97 -31.74
C LEU A 140 4.96 21.51 -30.82
N LYS A 141 5.33 22.79 -30.97
CA LYS A 141 6.32 23.44 -30.10
C LYS A 141 5.79 23.55 -28.66
N GLN A 142 4.52 23.91 -28.49
CA GLN A 142 3.87 23.94 -27.18
C GLN A 142 3.81 22.54 -26.56
N LEU A 143 3.40 21.53 -27.32
CA LEU A 143 3.32 20.15 -26.85
C LEU A 143 4.70 19.61 -26.42
N ARG A 144 5.76 19.91 -27.17
CA ARG A 144 7.14 19.55 -26.79
C ARG A 144 7.56 20.23 -25.49
N SER A 145 7.19 21.49 -25.27
CA SER A 145 7.45 22.20 -24.02
C SER A 145 6.73 21.54 -22.84
N ASN A 146 5.45 21.21 -23.01
CA ASN A 146 4.64 20.55 -21.98
C ASN A 146 5.18 19.15 -21.67
N LEU A 147 5.55 18.38 -22.70
CA LEU A 147 6.16 17.06 -22.53
C LEU A 147 7.44 17.16 -21.71
N ARG A 148 8.33 18.11 -22.05
CA ARG A 148 9.56 18.33 -21.29
C ARG A 148 9.28 18.62 -19.80
N LEU A 149 8.31 19.49 -19.51
CA LEU A 149 7.93 19.81 -18.12
C LEU A 149 7.41 18.57 -17.37
N VAL A 150 6.54 17.78 -18.00
CA VAL A 150 6.02 16.54 -17.39
C VAL A 150 7.13 15.52 -17.18
N THR A 151 8.07 15.40 -18.12
CA THR A 151 9.25 14.54 -17.98
C THR A 151 10.10 14.98 -16.78
N GLU A 152 10.42 16.27 -16.67
CA GLU A 152 11.18 16.83 -15.54
C GLU A 152 10.46 16.60 -14.20
N GLU A 153 9.12 16.73 -14.17
CA GLU A 153 8.34 16.48 -12.97
C GLU A 153 8.33 14.99 -12.57
N CYS A 154 8.20 14.09 -13.55
CA CYS A 154 8.30 12.65 -13.33
C CYS A 154 9.68 12.27 -12.81
N ASP A 155 10.75 12.78 -13.41
CA ASP A 155 12.13 12.51 -12.97
C ASP A 155 12.35 12.99 -11.54
N ARG A 156 11.86 14.19 -11.20
CA ARG A 156 11.91 14.71 -9.82
C ARG A 156 11.16 13.81 -8.84
N LYS A 157 9.97 13.32 -9.22
CA LYS A 157 9.17 12.40 -8.38
C LYS A 157 9.89 11.07 -8.18
N ILE A 158 10.50 10.51 -9.23
CA ILE A 158 11.27 9.27 -9.16
C ILE A 158 12.47 9.47 -8.22
N GLN A 159 13.22 10.56 -8.38
CA GLN A 159 14.37 10.86 -7.52
C GLN A 159 13.97 11.05 -6.05
N ALA A 160 12.85 11.73 -5.78
CA ALA A 160 12.34 11.90 -4.42
C ALA A 160 12.00 10.56 -3.77
N ARG A 161 11.27 9.69 -4.48
CA ARG A 161 10.94 8.33 -4.00
C ARG A 161 12.19 7.49 -3.75
N TRP A 162 13.16 7.56 -4.65
CA TRP A 162 14.44 6.86 -4.47
C TRP A 162 15.19 7.36 -3.23
N ALA A 163 15.20 8.67 -2.97
CA ALA A 163 15.83 9.23 -1.79
C ALA A 163 15.12 8.79 -0.48
N GLU A 164 13.78 8.79 -0.48
CA GLU A 164 12.97 8.27 0.63
C GLU A 164 13.29 6.79 0.92
N GLU A 165 13.27 5.94 -0.12
CA GLU A 165 13.57 4.51 0.01
C GLU A 165 14.98 4.27 0.55
N GLN A 166 15.99 5.02 0.08
CA GLN A 166 17.36 4.89 0.58
C GLN A 166 17.49 5.33 2.05
N ALA A 167 16.77 6.37 2.46
CA ALA A 167 16.74 6.82 3.85
C ALA A 167 16.08 5.75 4.76
N GLU A 168 14.98 5.16 4.32
CA GLU A 168 14.28 4.09 5.04
C GLU A 168 15.14 2.82 5.15
N ILE A 169 15.76 2.39 4.05
CA ILE A 169 16.70 1.26 4.04
C ILE A 169 17.86 1.53 5.02
N GLY A 170 18.38 2.76 5.03
CA GLY A 170 19.40 3.20 5.97
C GLY A 170 18.95 3.05 7.43
N ALA A 171 17.78 3.59 7.77
CA ALA A 171 17.19 3.52 9.10
C ALA A 171 16.97 2.06 9.55
N LEU A 172 16.30 1.25 8.72
CA LEU A 172 16.06 -0.17 9.00
C LEU A 172 17.36 -0.97 9.17
N LYS A 173 18.40 -0.63 8.42
CA LYS A 173 19.71 -1.28 8.57
C LYS A 173 20.35 -0.95 9.93
N THR A 174 20.25 0.30 10.38
CA THR A 174 20.76 0.70 11.70
C THR A 174 19.97 0.05 12.84
N GLU A 175 18.63 0.00 12.73
CA GLU A 175 17.77 -0.66 13.72
C GLU A 175 18.05 -2.17 13.77
N LYS A 176 18.19 -2.82 12.61
CA LYS A 176 18.57 -4.24 12.55
C LYS A 176 19.89 -4.50 13.26
N GLN A 177 20.90 -3.65 13.08
CA GLN A 177 22.19 -3.78 13.76
C GLN A 177 22.02 -3.62 15.27
N GLN A 178 21.23 -2.64 15.70
CA GLN A 178 20.94 -2.43 17.12
C GLN A 178 20.26 -3.65 17.75
N LEU A 179 19.20 -4.17 17.12
CA LEU A 179 18.50 -5.36 17.59
C LEU A 179 19.41 -6.59 17.63
N GLN A 180 20.34 -6.73 16.68
CA GLN A 180 21.34 -7.80 16.72
C GLN A 180 22.25 -7.69 17.95
N MET A 181 22.75 -6.49 18.27
CA MET A 181 23.54 -6.25 19.48
C MET A 181 22.75 -6.55 20.75
N ASP A 182 21.46 -6.18 20.79
CA ASP A 182 20.60 -6.43 21.95
C ASP A 182 20.33 -7.93 22.13
N ILE A 183 20.11 -8.69 21.04
CA ILE A 183 19.97 -10.14 21.08
C ILE A 183 21.25 -10.80 21.62
N GLU A 184 22.42 -10.35 21.16
CA GLU A 184 23.70 -10.87 21.65
C GLU A 184 23.88 -10.57 23.15
N ALA A 185 23.58 -9.34 23.58
CA ALA A 185 23.64 -8.96 24.98
C ALA A 185 22.69 -9.81 25.85
N MET A 186 21.46 -10.06 25.39
CA MET A 186 20.50 -10.90 26.10
C MET A 186 20.96 -12.36 26.17
N ARG A 187 21.52 -12.91 25.09
CA ARG A 187 22.10 -14.26 25.09
C ARG A 187 23.26 -14.41 26.07
N GLU A 188 24.11 -13.40 26.18
CA GLU A 188 25.20 -13.43 27.16
C GLU A 188 24.69 -13.37 28.60
N ARG A 189 23.65 -12.57 28.87
CA ARG A 189 22.98 -12.58 30.19
C ARG A 189 22.35 -13.92 30.52
N GLU A 190 21.70 -14.55 29.54
CA GLU A 190 21.12 -15.90 29.70
C GLU A 190 22.19 -16.93 30.04
N LYS A 191 23.31 -16.96 29.32
CA LYS A 191 24.45 -17.84 29.63
C LYS A 191 25.00 -17.59 31.04
N ALA A 192 25.15 -16.32 31.42
CA ALA A 192 25.65 -15.96 32.75
C ALA A 192 24.70 -16.44 33.86
N MET A 193 23.40 -16.26 33.67
CA MET A 193 22.37 -16.74 34.59
C MET A 193 22.33 -18.27 34.64
N GLN A 194 22.43 -18.95 33.50
CA GLN A 194 22.50 -20.41 33.45
C GLN A 194 23.70 -20.94 34.23
N ALA A 195 24.88 -20.33 34.08
CA ALA A 195 26.07 -20.71 34.85
C ALA A 195 25.86 -20.54 36.37
N VAL A 196 25.11 -19.53 36.81
CA VAL A 196 24.73 -19.37 38.23
C VAL A 196 23.79 -20.48 38.67
N VAL A 197 22.79 -20.83 37.85
CA VAL A 197 21.87 -21.94 38.14
C VAL A 197 22.63 -23.25 38.28
N ASP A 198 23.52 -23.57 37.33
CA ASP A 198 24.31 -24.80 37.33
C ASP A 198 25.21 -24.88 38.58
N ARG A 199 25.83 -23.77 38.98
CA ARG A 199 26.62 -23.67 40.20
C ARG A 199 25.78 -23.98 41.45
N LEU A 200 24.62 -23.34 41.58
CA LEU A 200 23.74 -23.54 42.73
C LEU A 200 23.20 -24.97 42.79
N GLN A 201 22.92 -25.59 41.64
CA GLN A 201 22.54 -27.00 41.56
C GLN A 201 23.66 -27.92 42.05
N SER A 202 24.92 -27.66 41.64
CA SER A 202 26.09 -28.40 42.14
C SER A 202 26.23 -28.25 43.65
N GLU A 203 26.18 -27.02 44.16
CA GLU A 203 26.34 -26.72 45.60
C GLU A 203 25.23 -27.39 46.44
N LEU A 204 23.99 -27.38 45.95
CA LEU A 204 22.89 -28.09 46.59
C LEU A 204 23.12 -29.61 46.61
N SER A 205 23.60 -30.18 45.50
CA SER A 205 23.90 -31.61 45.42
C SER A 205 25.04 -32.03 46.36
N ASP A 206 26.06 -31.18 46.50
CA ASP A 206 27.18 -31.38 47.42
C ASP A 206 26.70 -31.34 48.87
N GLN A 207 25.83 -30.38 49.22
CA GLN A 207 25.22 -30.33 50.54
C GLN A 207 24.40 -31.58 50.85
N TYR A 208 23.58 -32.05 49.91
CA TYR A 208 22.81 -33.30 50.10
C TYR A 208 23.71 -34.51 50.31
N LEU A 209 24.84 -34.59 49.61
CA LEU A 209 25.82 -35.66 49.78
C LEU A 209 26.44 -35.61 51.19
N GLN A 210 26.88 -34.44 51.63
CA GLN A 210 27.43 -34.24 52.98
C GLN A 210 26.44 -34.64 54.06
N TYR A 211 25.17 -34.23 53.95
CA TYR A 211 24.12 -34.62 54.91
C TYR A 211 23.90 -36.14 54.96
N ARG A 212 24.01 -36.82 53.81
CA ARG A 212 23.88 -38.28 53.75
C ARG A 212 25.07 -38.95 54.43
N GLU A 213 26.29 -38.52 54.14
CA GLU A 213 27.51 -39.04 54.74
C GLU A 213 27.51 -38.85 56.26
N GLU A 214 27.16 -37.65 56.74
CA GLU A 214 26.95 -37.34 58.16
C GLU A 214 25.92 -38.29 58.82
N ARG A 215 24.79 -38.50 58.15
CA ARG A 215 23.75 -39.41 58.65
C ARG A 215 24.26 -40.85 58.73
N ASP A 216 24.99 -41.31 57.73
CA ASP A 216 25.52 -42.66 57.68
C ASP A 216 26.65 -42.85 58.72
N ALA A 217 27.48 -41.83 58.96
CA ALA A 217 28.46 -41.79 60.06
C ALA A 217 27.79 -41.84 61.44
N ARG A 218 26.70 -41.08 61.67
CA ARG A 218 25.92 -41.13 62.91
C ARG A 218 25.31 -42.51 63.16
N LYS A 219 24.77 -43.15 62.11
CA LYS A 219 24.25 -44.52 62.22
C LYS A 219 25.35 -45.50 62.62
N LEU A 220 26.54 -45.37 62.04
CA LEU A 220 27.68 -46.21 62.40
C LEU A 220 28.10 -46.00 63.86
N LEU A 221 28.18 -44.74 64.32
CA LEU A 221 28.49 -44.42 65.72
C LEU A 221 27.44 -44.98 66.69
N ILE A 222 26.14 -44.86 66.37
CA ILE A 222 25.06 -45.46 67.18
C ILE A 222 25.20 -46.98 67.23
N TRP A 223 25.49 -47.62 66.09
CA TRP A 223 25.71 -49.06 66.05
C TRP A 223 26.90 -49.47 66.92
N GLN A 224 28.03 -48.77 66.82
CA GLN A 224 29.20 -48.99 67.67
C GLN A 224 28.90 -48.79 69.16
N LEU A 225 28.17 -47.72 69.51
CA LEU A 225 27.76 -47.44 70.89
C LEU A 225 26.87 -48.54 71.45
N ASN A 226 25.90 -49.01 70.66
CA ASN A 226 25.00 -50.10 71.05
C ASN A 226 25.76 -51.43 71.19
N ASP A 227 26.71 -51.71 70.30
CA ASP A 227 27.55 -52.91 70.38
C ASP A 227 28.38 -52.90 71.66
N LEU A 228 29.06 -51.79 71.97
CA LEU A 228 29.79 -51.58 73.22
C LEU A 228 28.89 -51.71 74.47
N THR A 229 27.71 -51.10 74.44
CA THR A 229 26.73 -51.17 75.54
C THR A 229 26.19 -52.59 75.72
N SER A 230 26.01 -53.34 74.63
CA SER A 230 25.58 -54.75 74.67
C SER A 230 26.70 -55.70 75.08
N GLY A 231 27.96 -55.31 74.83
CA GLY A 231 29.16 -56.00 75.30
C GLY A 231 29.39 -55.81 76.79
N SER A 232 29.28 -54.58 77.29
CA SER A 232 29.37 -54.28 78.73
C SER A 232 28.21 -54.87 79.52
N ALA A 233 26.99 -54.89 78.96
CA ALA A 233 25.84 -55.55 79.58
C ALA A 233 25.95 -57.08 79.65
N LYS A 234 26.90 -57.70 78.93
CA LYS A 234 27.18 -59.14 79.01
C LYS A 234 28.32 -59.47 79.99
N GLU A 235 28.99 -58.47 80.55
CA GLU A 235 30.06 -58.64 81.53
C GLU A 235 29.61 -58.32 82.97
N GLU A 236 28.33 -57.97 83.18
CA GLU A 236 27.77 -57.71 84.51
C GLU A 236 26.58 -58.62 84.86
N HIS A 237 26.84 -59.55 85.77
CA HIS A 237 25.92 -59.99 86.82
C HIS A 237 26.79 -60.24 88.07
N PRO A 238 26.38 -59.95 89.33
CA PRO A 238 25.13 -59.40 89.86
C PRO A 238 25.33 -58.18 90.81
N GLU A 239 24.20 -57.62 91.29
CA GLU A 239 24.00 -56.87 92.55
C GLU A 239 24.75 -55.55 92.85
N ASP A 240 23.95 -54.59 93.34
CA ASP A 240 24.29 -53.40 94.11
C ASP A 240 25.30 -52.40 93.51
N GLU A 241 24.76 -51.26 93.08
CA GLU A 241 25.01 -50.02 93.84
C GLU A 241 24.05 -48.91 93.41
N ASN A 242 23.25 -48.48 94.38
CA ASN A 242 22.59 -47.19 94.38
C ASN A 242 23.64 -46.10 94.13
N THR A 243 23.72 -45.61 92.89
CA THR A 243 24.18 -44.25 92.63
C THR A 243 23.03 -43.48 92.02
N GLU A 244 22.05 -43.16 92.87
CA GLU A 244 21.18 -42.02 92.62
C GLU A 244 22.09 -40.77 92.55
N GLU A 245 22.51 -40.37 91.35
CA GLU A 245 22.82 -38.97 91.08
C GLU A 245 21.51 -38.19 91.19
N ALA A 246 21.08 -37.95 92.42
CA ALA A 246 20.05 -37.00 92.76
C ALA A 246 20.58 -35.60 92.43
N LYS A 247 20.50 -35.22 91.14
CA LYS A 247 20.60 -33.81 90.72
C LYS A 247 19.65 -33.02 91.61
N ASP A 248 20.17 -31.96 92.23
CA ASP A 248 19.43 -31.15 93.20
C ASP A 248 18.04 -30.83 92.61
N PRO A 249 16.93 -31.18 93.29
CA PRO A 249 15.59 -30.91 92.80
C PRO A 249 15.37 -29.43 92.44
N VAL A 250 16.14 -28.52 93.03
CA VAL A 250 16.14 -27.09 92.70
C VAL A 250 16.74 -26.81 91.31
N GLU A 251 17.84 -27.47 90.94
CA GLU A 251 18.48 -27.33 89.63
C GLU A 251 17.57 -27.85 88.51
N LEU A 252 16.93 -29.00 88.73
CA LEU A 252 15.93 -29.54 87.81
C LEU A 252 14.74 -28.60 87.64
N GLN A 253 14.27 -27.99 88.72
CA GLN A 253 13.17 -27.02 88.66
C GLN A 253 13.58 -25.74 87.93
N LEU A 254 14.82 -25.28 88.10
CA LEU A 254 15.37 -24.12 87.39
C LEU A 254 15.50 -24.41 85.88
N ALA A 255 16.08 -25.56 85.52
CA ALA A 255 16.20 -25.98 84.12
C ALA A 255 14.82 -26.14 83.45
N LEU A 256 13.82 -26.68 84.17
CA LEU A 256 12.45 -26.81 83.67
C LEU A 256 11.81 -25.43 83.44
N LYS A 257 12.03 -24.46 84.34
CA LYS A 257 11.58 -23.07 84.15
C LYS A 257 12.20 -22.43 82.92
N VAL A 258 13.53 -22.57 82.75
CA VAL A 258 14.25 -22.05 81.58
C VAL A 258 13.72 -22.69 80.29
N CYS A 259 13.55 -24.01 80.25
CA CYS A 259 12.98 -24.69 79.08
C CYS A 259 11.55 -24.23 78.76
N ARG A 260 10.72 -23.93 79.77
CA ARG A 260 9.37 -23.39 79.57
C ARG A 260 9.41 -21.98 79.01
N GLU A 261 10.28 -21.13 79.53
CA GLU A 261 10.47 -19.77 79.03
C GLU A 261 10.97 -19.77 77.58
N ASP A 262 11.93 -20.62 77.25
CA ASP A 262 12.46 -20.72 75.90
C ASP A 262 11.44 -21.33 74.92
N LEU A 263 10.61 -22.27 75.36
CA LEU A 263 9.46 -22.74 74.59
C LEU A 263 8.48 -21.59 74.31
N THR A 264 8.14 -20.78 75.33
CA THR A 264 7.24 -19.64 75.13
C THR A 264 7.84 -18.60 74.18
N LYS A 265 9.13 -18.29 74.30
CA LYS A 265 9.82 -17.39 73.36
C LYS A 265 9.78 -17.95 71.95
N ALA A 266 10.16 -19.21 71.74
CA ALA A 266 10.13 -19.84 70.42
C ALA A 266 8.71 -19.84 69.82
N GLN A 267 7.68 -20.05 70.65
CA GLN A 267 6.29 -20.00 70.21
C GLN A 267 5.85 -18.58 69.81
N GLU A 268 6.28 -17.56 70.56
CA GLU A 268 6.05 -16.16 70.23
C GLU A 268 6.77 -15.76 68.93
N GLU A 269 8.01 -16.19 68.72
CA GLU A 269 8.75 -15.94 67.48
C GLU A 269 8.11 -16.61 66.28
N LEU A 270 7.64 -17.85 66.43
CA LEU A 270 6.90 -18.57 65.39
C LEU A 270 5.60 -17.85 65.05
N ASN A 271 4.88 -17.35 66.06
CA ASN A 271 3.65 -16.60 65.85
C ASN A 271 3.92 -15.25 65.18
N ARG A 272 5.01 -14.56 65.55
CA ARG A 272 5.48 -13.33 64.90
C ARG A 272 5.80 -13.57 63.42
N MET A 273 6.61 -14.59 63.12
CA MET A 273 6.91 -14.97 61.73
C MET A 273 5.64 -15.33 60.98
N LYS A 274 4.75 -16.15 61.56
CA LYS A 274 3.47 -16.49 60.92
C LYS A 274 2.65 -15.24 60.61
N ALA A 275 2.56 -14.27 61.51
CA ALA A 275 1.84 -13.03 61.25
C ALA A 275 2.48 -12.20 60.13
N GLU A 276 3.82 -12.11 60.11
CA GLU A 276 4.58 -11.39 59.07
C GLU A 276 4.47 -12.06 57.69
N TYR A 277 4.47 -13.40 57.61
CA TYR A 277 4.41 -14.14 56.35
C TYR A 277 2.99 -14.40 55.85
N TRP A 278 1.99 -14.45 56.74
CA TRP A 278 0.60 -14.75 56.37
C TRP A 278 -0.04 -13.66 55.50
N ASP A 279 0.32 -12.39 55.72
CA ASP A 279 -0.31 -11.25 55.03
C ASP A 279 0.56 -10.65 53.90
N VAL A 280 1.89 -10.79 53.96
CA VAL A 280 2.76 -9.87 53.19
C VAL A 280 3.30 -10.44 51.87
N VAL A 281 3.53 -11.75 51.74
CA VAL A 281 4.41 -12.23 50.65
C VAL A 281 3.68 -13.00 49.53
N PRO A 282 2.63 -13.80 49.81
CA PRO A 282 1.81 -14.36 48.72
C PRO A 282 0.61 -13.48 48.37
N ARG A 283 -0.25 -13.13 49.35
CA ARG A 283 -1.59 -12.58 49.06
C ARG A 283 -1.56 -11.19 48.42
N ARG A 284 -0.74 -10.27 48.95
CA ARG A 284 -0.53 -8.94 48.37
C ARG A 284 -0.02 -9.02 46.92
N ASN A 285 0.94 -9.89 46.65
CA ASN A 285 1.50 -10.08 45.32
C ASN A 285 0.45 -10.69 44.36
N TRP A 286 -0.35 -11.65 44.83
CA TRP A 286 -1.48 -12.19 44.09
C TRP A 286 -2.54 -11.14 43.77
N ASP A 287 -2.93 -10.31 44.73
CA ASP A 287 -3.93 -9.26 44.52
C ASP A 287 -3.42 -8.21 43.51
N THR A 288 -2.14 -7.81 43.60
CA THR A 288 -1.54 -6.91 42.60
C THR A 288 -1.46 -7.56 41.22
N LEU A 289 -1.08 -8.84 41.14
CA LEU A 289 -1.00 -9.57 39.88
C LEU A 289 -2.39 -9.71 39.24
N GLU A 290 -3.40 -10.05 40.04
CA GLU A 290 -4.79 -10.18 39.62
C GLU A 290 -5.36 -8.84 39.10
N GLN A 291 -5.04 -7.72 39.77
CA GLN A 291 -5.41 -6.38 39.31
C GLN A 291 -4.76 -6.05 37.96
N THR A 292 -3.45 -6.29 37.81
CA THR A 292 -2.74 -6.05 36.54
C THR A 292 -3.26 -6.96 35.42
N HIS A 293 -3.62 -8.20 35.73
CA HIS A 293 -4.20 -9.12 34.77
C HIS A 293 -5.57 -8.62 34.27
N LYS A 294 -6.45 -8.20 35.19
CA LYS A 294 -7.75 -7.60 34.86
C LYS A 294 -7.59 -6.35 33.99
N GLN A 295 -6.64 -5.48 34.34
CA GLN A 295 -6.35 -4.27 33.56
C GLN A 295 -5.86 -4.61 32.14
N THR A 296 -4.93 -5.55 32.02
CA THR A 296 -4.39 -6.01 30.72
C THR A 296 -5.51 -6.62 29.87
N LEU A 297 -6.42 -7.37 30.48
CA LEU A 297 -7.55 -7.99 29.79
C LEU A 297 -8.54 -6.94 29.27
N LEU A 298 -8.79 -5.87 30.04
CA LEU A 298 -9.57 -4.73 29.57
C LEU A 298 -8.90 -4.03 28.38
N GLN A 299 -7.59 -3.77 28.46
CA GLN A 299 -6.84 -3.17 27.35
C GLN A 299 -6.89 -4.02 26.08
N LEU A 300 -6.72 -5.34 26.20
CA LEU A 300 -6.85 -6.26 25.06
C LEU A 300 -8.25 -6.23 24.44
N LYS A 301 -9.29 -6.11 25.27
CA LYS A 301 -10.67 -6.00 24.79
C LYS A 301 -10.90 -4.69 24.03
N THR A 302 -10.34 -3.58 24.52
CA THR A 302 -10.38 -2.28 23.83
C THR A 302 -9.63 -2.35 22.49
N LEU A 303 -8.37 -2.81 22.49
CA LEU A 303 -7.58 -2.94 21.26
C LEU A 303 -8.24 -3.86 20.23
N ARG A 304 -8.90 -4.93 20.68
CA ARG A 304 -9.68 -5.80 19.78
C ARG A 304 -10.83 -5.05 19.14
N GLY A 305 -11.58 -4.26 19.93
CA GLY A 305 -12.65 -3.41 19.40
C GLY A 305 -12.14 -2.39 18.38
N ASP A 306 -11.02 -1.73 18.68
CA ASP A 306 -10.39 -0.77 17.77
C ASP A 306 -9.92 -1.45 16.46
N PHE A 307 -9.38 -2.67 16.56
CA PHE A 307 -8.98 -3.45 15.40
C PHE A 307 -10.18 -3.88 14.54
N ASP A 308 -11.26 -4.33 15.17
CA ASP A 308 -12.48 -4.72 14.47
C ASP A 308 -13.13 -3.51 13.78
N GLN A 309 -13.10 -2.32 14.42
CA GLN A 309 -13.52 -1.07 13.82
C GLN A 309 -12.66 -0.72 12.59
N LEU A 310 -11.33 -0.71 12.74
CA LEU A 310 -10.43 -0.40 11.62
C LEU A 310 -10.61 -1.37 10.45
N LYS A 311 -10.85 -2.64 10.75
CA LYS A 311 -11.13 -3.66 9.73
C LYS A 311 -12.43 -3.33 8.99
N SER A 312 -13.50 -2.96 9.69
CA SER A 312 -14.75 -2.53 9.06
C SER A 312 -14.57 -1.29 8.20
N GLU A 313 -13.80 -0.29 8.65
CA GLU A 313 -13.50 0.92 7.89
C GLU A 313 -12.73 0.59 6.60
N TYR A 314 -11.72 -0.29 6.71
CA TYR A 314 -10.99 -0.79 5.56
C TYR A 314 -11.89 -1.52 4.55
N ASP A 315 -12.75 -2.42 5.03
CA ASP A 315 -13.69 -3.16 4.16
C ASP A 315 -14.65 -2.19 3.44
N THR A 316 -15.14 -1.14 4.12
CA THR A 316 -15.99 -0.12 3.48
C THR A 316 -15.23 0.67 2.41
N LEU A 317 -13.98 1.06 2.66
CA LEU A 317 -13.16 1.79 1.69
C LEU A 317 -12.85 0.92 0.46
N LEU A 318 -12.57 -0.36 0.70
CA LEU A 318 -12.35 -1.34 -0.35
C LEU A 318 -13.59 -1.49 -1.25
N ASP A 319 -14.79 -1.55 -0.65
CA ASP A 319 -16.04 -1.64 -1.40
C ASP A 319 -16.37 -0.36 -2.17
N LEU A 320 -16.04 0.83 -1.62
CA LEU A 320 -16.12 2.10 -2.36
C LEU A 320 -15.18 2.11 -3.56
N HIS A 321 -13.94 1.66 -3.41
CA HIS A 321 -12.99 1.58 -4.52
C HIS A 321 -13.47 0.62 -5.61
N LYS A 322 -13.97 -0.57 -5.24
CA LYS A 322 -14.56 -1.51 -6.19
C LYS A 322 -15.74 -0.86 -6.95
N ARG A 323 -16.64 -0.16 -6.25
CA ARG A 323 -17.77 0.54 -6.87
C ARG A 323 -17.32 1.67 -7.80
N GLY A 324 -16.31 2.44 -7.40
CA GLY A 324 -15.72 3.50 -8.23
C GLY A 324 -15.03 2.95 -9.49
N SER A 325 -14.34 1.82 -9.38
CA SER A 325 -13.75 1.11 -10.53
C SER A 325 -14.83 0.63 -11.50
N MET A 326 -15.94 0.05 -10.99
CA MET A 326 -17.07 -0.38 -11.83
C MET A 326 -17.81 0.79 -12.49
N GLN A 327 -17.86 1.97 -11.87
CA GLN A 327 -18.41 3.19 -12.50
C GLN A 327 -17.47 3.79 -13.55
N SER A 328 -16.15 3.63 -13.39
CA SER A 328 -15.17 4.07 -14.41
C SER A 328 -15.11 3.14 -15.61
N GLU A 329 -15.33 1.83 -15.45
CA GLU A 329 -15.39 0.85 -16.56
C GLU A 329 -16.73 0.88 -17.31
N ALA A 330 -17.79 1.45 -16.73
CA ALA A 330 -19.08 1.65 -17.40
C ALA A 330 -19.14 2.94 -18.26
N HIS A 331 -18.08 3.75 -18.27
CA HIS A 331 -17.98 4.96 -19.09
C HIS A 331 -16.85 4.86 -20.11
N ASP A 332 -17.17 4.28 -21.27
CA ASP A 332 -16.46 4.54 -22.53
C ASP A 332 -17.09 5.77 -23.26
N PRO A 333 -16.33 6.49 -24.10
CA PRO A 333 -16.42 7.94 -24.22
C PRO A 333 -17.49 8.39 -25.21
N ILE A 334 -18.48 9.13 -24.72
CA ILE A 334 -19.31 9.98 -25.59
C ILE A 334 -18.73 11.40 -25.55
N ASN A 335 -17.92 11.66 -26.57
CA ASN A 335 -17.65 12.97 -27.14
C ASN A 335 -18.92 13.83 -27.21
N VAL A 336 -18.96 14.98 -26.52
CA VAL A 336 -19.49 16.26 -27.02
C VAL A 336 -18.95 17.39 -26.13
N GLN A 337 -18.30 18.36 -26.76
CA GLN A 337 -18.05 19.71 -26.23
C GLN A 337 -19.30 20.30 -25.59
N MET A 338 -19.23 20.79 -24.35
CA MET A 338 -19.98 21.97 -23.91
C MET A 338 -19.18 22.68 -22.83
N ASP A 339 -18.67 23.83 -23.27
CA ASP A 339 -18.59 25.11 -22.61
C ASP A 339 -17.95 25.29 -21.23
N GLU A 340 -17.12 26.32 -21.24
CA GLU A 340 -16.39 26.93 -20.17
C GLU A 340 -17.37 27.67 -19.24
N SER A 341 -16.99 27.77 -17.97
CA SER A 341 -17.48 28.70 -16.94
C SER A 341 -18.72 28.33 -16.11
N VAL A 342 -18.57 28.59 -14.80
CA VAL A 342 -19.58 28.57 -13.72
C VAL A 342 -19.84 27.22 -13.02
N ALA A 343 -18.95 26.88 -12.08
CA ALA A 343 -19.33 26.48 -10.71
C ALA A 343 -18.08 26.20 -9.86
N GLN A 344 -17.20 27.20 -9.74
CA GLN A 344 -16.25 27.26 -8.64
C GLN A 344 -16.94 28.04 -7.52
N GLY A 345 -17.40 27.32 -6.50
CA GLY A 345 -17.91 27.93 -5.28
C GLY A 345 -19.14 27.23 -4.72
N GLN A 346 -18.92 26.24 -3.86
CA GLN A 346 -19.77 25.97 -2.69
C GLN A 346 -19.08 24.92 -1.80
N SER A 347 -17.99 25.35 -1.15
CA SER A 347 -17.50 24.72 0.07
C SER A 347 -17.94 25.60 1.23
N GLN A 348 -19.20 25.46 1.67
CA GLN A 348 -19.60 25.86 3.03
C GLN A 348 -21.07 25.52 3.33
N VAL A 349 -21.29 24.93 4.50
CA VAL A 349 -22.56 24.81 5.27
C VAL A 349 -23.56 23.82 4.65
N GLN A 350 -23.81 22.64 5.22
CA GLN A 350 -24.54 22.46 6.49
C GLN A 350 -23.98 21.28 7.30
N SER A 351 -23.31 21.61 8.41
CA SER A 351 -23.19 20.75 9.58
C SER A 351 -24.13 21.32 10.63
N SER A 352 -25.35 20.79 10.74
CA SER A 352 -26.17 20.73 11.97
C SER A 352 -27.55 20.16 11.64
N GLN A 353 -28.05 19.30 12.54
CA GLN A 353 -29.28 18.47 12.48
C GLN A 353 -29.08 17.19 11.66
N SER A 354 -29.00 15.99 12.26
CA SER A 354 -29.83 15.45 13.33
C SER A 354 -29.01 14.79 14.44
N LYS A 355 -29.32 15.20 15.67
CA LYS A 355 -28.94 14.52 16.90
C LYS A 355 -30.24 14.32 17.64
N GLU A 356 -30.77 13.10 17.62
CA GLU A 356 -31.64 12.58 18.66
C GLU A 356 -31.54 11.05 18.72
N PRO A 357 -31.71 10.46 19.92
CA PRO A 357 -31.17 9.18 20.30
C PRO A 357 -32.19 8.07 20.07
N ILE A 358 -31.72 6.87 19.73
CA ILE A 358 -32.47 5.65 20.04
C ILE A 358 -31.45 4.66 20.60
N ASP A 359 -31.47 4.55 21.92
CA ASP A 359 -30.93 3.41 22.64
C ASP A 359 -32.00 2.31 22.61
N SER A 360 -31.57 1.05 22.58
CA SER A 360 -32.33 -0.21 22.70
C SER A 360 -32.78 -0.92 21.39
N ASP A 361 -32.15 -2.05 21.11
CA ASP A 361 -32.77 -3.28 20.56
C ASP A 361 -33.90 -3.80 21.50
N PRO A 362 -34.83 -4.74 21.15
CA PRO A 362 -35.20 -5.48 19.90
C PRO A 362 -36.76 -5.59 19.71
N PRO A 363 -37.42 -6.60 19.04
CA PRO A 363 -37.13 -7.50 17.91
C PRO A 363 -38.15 -7.38 16.73
N GLU A 364 -37.90 -8.13 15.65
CA GLU A 364 -38.79 -8.50 14.52
C GLU A 364 -40.24 -7.93 14.49
N SER A 365 -40.53 -7.04 13.52
CA SER A 365 -41.90 -6.79 13.05
C SER A 365 -41.93 -6.76 11.52
N SER A 366 -42.36 -7.87 10.94
CA SER A 366 -42.59 -8.08 9.51
C SER A 366 -43.91 -7.45 9.06
N THR A 367 -44.12 -6.16 9.34
CA THR A 367 -45.34 -5.42 8.96
C THR A 367 -45.06 -3.92 8.91
N LEU A 368 -45.22 -3.32 7.74
CA LEU A 368 -45.08 -1.87 7.50
C LEU A 368 -46.47 -1.22 7.51
N THR A 369 -46.63 -0.08 8.18
CA THR A 369 -47.90 0.65 8.14
C THR A 369 -48.09 1.32 6.78
N VAL A 370 -49.33 1.50 6.34
CA VAL A 370 -49.67 2.13 5.04
C VAL A 370 -49.07 3.54 4.93
N GLN A 371 -49.02 4.27 6.04
CA GLN A 371 -48.49 5.63 6.08
C GLN A 371 -46.97 5.67 5.91
N GLU A 372 -46.25 4.75 6.53
CA GLU A 372 -44.80 4.58 6.33
C GLU A 372 -44.47 4.15 4.91
N PHE A 373 -45.27 3.24 4.34
CA PHE A 373 -45.11 2.80 2.95
C PHE A 373 -45.33 3.95 1.96
N ARG A 374 -46.37 4.77 2.18
CA ARG A 374 -46.63 5.97 1.36
C ARG A 374 -45.51 7.00 1.49
N ALA A 375 -44.96 7.20 2.69
CA ALA A 375 -43.82 8.09 2.91
C ALA A 375 -42.56 7.59 2.20
N ALA A 376 -42.31 6.28 2.23
CA ALA A 376 -41.21 5.66 1.51
C ALA A 376 -41.36 5.83 -0.01
N LEU A 377 -42.57 5.66 -0.57
CA LEU A 377 -42.82 5.87 -2.00
C LEU A 377 -42.62 7.33 -2.41
N ARG A 378 -43.05 8.31 -1.60
CA ARG A 378 -42.78 9.74 -1.88
C ARG A 378 -41.28 10.06 -1.84
N THR A 379 -40.55 9.41 -0.96
CA THR A 379 -39.10 9.60 -0.84
C THR A 379 -38.36 8.96 -2.02
N ALA A 380 -38.77 7.77 -2.43
CA ALA A 380 -38.17 7.02 -3.54
C ALA A 380 -38.53 7.61 -4.92
N PHE A 381 -39.74 8.18 -5.06
CA PHE A 381 -40.23 8.73 -6.32
C PHE A 381 -40.79 10.15 -6.15
N PRO A 382 -39.93 11.18 -5.98
CA PRO A 382 -40.37 12.56 -5.71
C PRO A 382 -41.14 13.23 -6.85
N LEU A 383 -41.08 12.65 -8.06
CA LEU A 383 -41.70 13.20 -9.28
C LEU A 383 -43.08 12.59 -9.59
N LYS A 384 -43.52 11.59 -8.81
CA LYS A 384 -44.81 10.92 -9.01
C LYS A 384 -45.93 11.72 -8.36
N SER A 385 -47.06 11.86 -9.07
CA SER A 385 -48.22 12.57 -8.53
C SER A 385 -48.82 11.79 -7.36
N ASP A 386 -49.43 12.49 -6.40
CA ASP A 386 -50.05 11.86 -5.24
C ASP A 386 -51.11 10.83 -5.61
N GLN A 387 -51.76 11.00 -6.76
CA GLN A 387 -52.77 10.09 -7.29
C GLN A 387 -52.17 8.78 -7.81
N GLU A 388 -51.00 8.82 -8.45
CA GLU A 388 -50.25 7.62 -8.87
C GLU A 388 -49.69 6.86 -7.67
N ILE A 389 -49.27 7.57 -6.63
CA ILE A 389 -48.80 6.96 -5.38
C ILE A 389 -49.96 6.27 -4.65
N ASP A 390 -51.14 6.89 -4.62
CA ASP A 390 -52.32 6.30 -3.99
C ASP A 390 -52.85 5.08 -4.76
N GLU A 391 -52.72 5.05 -6.09
CA GLU A 391 -53.04 3.88 -6.92
C GLU A 391 -52.09 2.69 -6.65
N LEU A 392 -50.79 2.97 -6.44
CA LEU A 392 -49.79 1.97 -6.04
C LEU A 392 -50.06 1.42 -4.64
N VAL A 393 -50.44 2.29 -3.70
CA VAL A 393 -50.82 1.89 -2.34
C VAL A 393 -52.08 1.04 -2.36
N ALA A 394 -53.11 1.43 -3.12
CA ALA A 394 -54.34 0.67 -3.28
C ALA A 394 -54.10 -0.71 -3.94
N SER A 395 -53.19 -0.78 -4.92
CA SER A 395 -52.78 -2.04 -5.57
C SER A 395 -52.06 -2.98 -4.60
N ALA A 396 -51.30 -2.44 -3.65
CA ALA A 396 -50.67 -3.22 -2.58
C ALA A 396 -51.71 -3.75 -1.56
N GLN A 397 -52.86 -3.08 -1.44
CA GLN A 397 -53.93 -3.39 -0.49
C GLN A 397 -55.04 -4.31 -1.03
N SER A 398 -55.20 -4.53 -2.35
CA SER A 398 -56.36 -5.26 -2.87
C SER A 398 -56.30 -6.80 -2.69
N GLU A 399 -57.37 -7.31 -2.05
CA GLU A 399 -57.90 -8.67 -1.75
C GLU A 399 -57.46 -9.43 -0.47
N PRO A 400 -58.41 -10.17 0.19
CA PRO A 400 -58.73 -9.92 1.60
C PRO A 400 -58.34 -11.06 2.54
N ASP A 401 -57.74 -10.69 3.68
CA ASP A 401 -58.01 -11.21 5.03
C ASP A 401 -56.82 -10.81 5.93
N ARG A 402 -56.78 -9.53 6.30
CA ARG A 402 -56.10 -8.98 7.48
C ARG A 402 -56.30 -7.47 7.53
N SER A 403 -56.47 -6.97 8.76
CA SER A 403 -56.79 -5.59 9.13
C SER A 403 -56.25 -4.53 8.17
N ASP A 404 -57.13 -3.61 7.79
CA ASP A 404 -57.02 -2.60 6.71
C ASP A 404 -55.80 -1.64 6.75
N ASP A 405 -54.90 -1.75 7.72
CA ASP A 405 -53.82 -0.79 7.97
C ASP A 405 -52.38 -1.33 7.83
N ALA A 406 -52.19 -2.61 7.45
CA ALA A 406 -50.86 -3.24 7.42
C ALA A 406 -50.49 -3.83 6.03
N ILE A 407 -49.31 -3.44 5.51
CA ILE A 407 -48.76 -3.96 4.25
C ILE A 407 -47.63 -4.95 4.58
N SER A 408 -47.75 -6.20 4.10
CA SER A 408 -46.74 -7.25 4.32
C SER A 408 -45.55 -7.09 3.35
N SER A 409 -44.34 -7.04 3.90
CA SER A 409 -43.08 -6.88 3.16
C SER A 409 -42.79 -8.05 2.20
N GLN A 410 -43.33 -9.26 2.44
CA GLN A 410 -43.19 -10.39 1.52
C GLN A 410 -43.88 -10.14 0.17
N ARG A 411 -44.97 -9.35 0.11
CA ARG A 411 -45.69 -9.08 -1.14
C ARG A 411 -44.93 -8.10 -2.06
N LEU A 412 -44.18 -7.16 -1.50
CA LEU A 412 -43.38 -6.19 -2.26
C LEU A 412 -42.28 -6.88 -3.08
N HIS A 413 -41.70 -7.95 -2.54
CA HIS A 413 -40.70 -8.76 -3.24
C HIS A 413 -41.32 -9.60 -4.37
N SER A 414 -42.55 -10.11 -4.21
CA SER A 414 -43.23 -10.87 -5.26
C SER A 414 -43.65 -10.01 -6.46
N LEU A 415 -44.15 -8.79 -6.23
CA LEU A 415 -44.53 -7.88 -7.34
C LEU A 415 -43.31 -7.39 -8.16
N LEU A 416 -42.15 -7.21 -7.52
CA LEU A 416 -40.91 -6.90 -8.23
C LEU A 416 -40.47 -8.06 -9.13
N ALA A 417 -40.64 -9.30 -8.67
CA ALA A 417 -40.26 -10.50 -9.40
C ALA A 417 -41.17 -10.81 -10.59
N GLU A 418 -42.46 -10.44 -10.54
CA GLU A 418 -43.40 -10.67 -11.65
C GLU A 418 -43.25 -9.66 -12.82
N SER A 419 -42.52 -8.56 -12.62
CA SER A 419 -42.31 -7.54 -13.67
C SER A 419 -41.20 -7.85 -14.68
N GLY A 420 -40.50 -8.98 -14.55
CA GLY A 420 -39.27 -9.22 -15.29
C GLY A 420 -38.98 -10.67 -15.71
N VAL A 421 -39.85 -11.34 -16.47
CA VAL A 421 -39.44 -12.49 -17.29
C VAL A 421 -40.24 -12.54 -18.61
N ALA A 422 -39.59 -12.15 -19.71
CA ALA A 422 -40.00 -12.53 -21.06
C ALA A 422 -38.81 -13.18 -21.80
N ALA A 423 -39.01 -14.43 -22.20
CA ALA A 423 -38.33 -15.21 -23.24
C ALA A 423 -36.87 -15.67 -23.03
N SER A 424 -36.71 -16.99 -22.80
CA SER A 424 -35.57 -17.80 -23.27
C SER A 424 -35.97 -18.65 -24.48
N PRO A 425 -34.99 -19.00 -25.34
CA PRO A 425 -34.91 -20.33 -25.96
C PRO A 425 -33.53 -21.02 -25.76
N PRO A 426 -33.38 -22.33 -26.08
CA PRO A 426 -32.70 -23.29 -25.19
C PRO A 426 -31.37 -23.89 -25.72
N ALA A 427 -30.74 -24.67 -24.83
CA ALA A 427 -29.49 -25.42 -24.97
C ALA A 427 -29.57 -26.65 -25.92
N PRO A 428 -28.40 -27.24 -26.26
CA PRO A 428 -28.32 -28.70 -26.34
C PRO A 428 -27.06 -29.33 -25.69
N ASP A 429 -27.33 -30.41 -24.95
CA ASP A 429 -26.68 -31.74 -24.86
C ASP A 429 -25.15 -31.94 -24.83
N GLN A 430 -24.71 -32.73 -23.84
CA GLN A 430 -23.56 -33.63 -23.96
C GLN A 430 -23.92 -35.02 -23.42
N SER A 431 -23.82 -36.02 -24.30
CA SER A 431 -23.96 -37.45 -24.01
C SER A 431 -22.60 -38.09 -23.75
N GLU A 432 -22.66 -39.11 -22.90
CA GLU A 432 -21.63 -40.00 -22.40
C GLU A 432 -20.90 -40.80 -23.48
N ASP A 433 -19.66 -41.24 -23.19
CA ASP A 433 -19.25 -42.62 -23.47
C ASP A 433 -18.08 -43.06 -22.57
N ASN A 434 -18.17 -44.30 -22.10
CA ASN A 434 -17.34 -44.94 -21.08
C ASN A 434 -16.85 -46.31 -21.61
N ALA A 435 -15.86 -46.90 -20.93
CA ALA A 435 -15.30 -48.28 -21.06
C ALA A 435 -14.14 -48.49 -22.06
N ALA A 436 -13.12 -49.32 -21.84
CA ALA A 436 -12.61 -50.06 -20.68
C ALA A 436 -11.22 -50.67 -21.02
N SER A 437 -10.53 -51.16 -19.98
CA SER A 437 -9.59 -52.31 -19.94
C SER A 437 -8.06 -52.09 -19.92
N ASN A 438 -7.51 -52.46 -18.75
CA ASN A 438 -6.15 -52.91 -18.34
C ASN A 438 -5.46 -53.93 -19.31
N PRO A 439 -4.21 -54.44 -19.08
CA PRO A 439 -3.28 -54.31 -17.92
C PRO A 439 -1.77 -54.07 -18.24
N PHE A 440 -1.00 -53.82 -17.16
CA PHE A 440 0.45 -53.99 -16.90
C PHE A 440 1.20 -55.13 -17.66
N PRO A 441 2.55 -55.10 -17.86
CA PRO A 441 3.52 -55.17 -16.75
C PRO A 441 4.89 -54.44 -16.90
N ALA A 442 5.66 -54.58 -15.83
CA ALA A 442 6.97 -54.04 -15.42
C ALA A 442 8.14 -54.09 -16.43
N ASN A 443 9.10 -53.15 -16.29
CA ASN A 443 10.48 -53.43 -15.83
C ASN A 443 11.35 -52.15 -15.77
N ASP A 444 12.36 -52.25 -14.88
CA ASP A 444 13.55 -51.42 -14.60
C ASP A 444 13.43 -50.11 -13.80
#